data_AF-A0A8D8Q3G8-F1
#
_entry.id   AF-A0A8D8Q3G8-F1
#
_cell.length_a   1.000
_cell.length_b   1.000
_cell.length_c   1.000
_cell.angle_alpha   90.00
_cell.angle_beta   90.00
_cell.angle_gamma   90.00
#
_symmetry.space_group_name_H-M   'P 1'
#
loop_
_entity.id
_entity.type
_entity.pdbx_description
1 polymer ?
#
loop_
_entity_poly.entity_id
_entity_poly.type
_entity_poly.pdbx_seq_one_letter_code
_entity_poly.pdbx_strand_id
1 'polypeptide(L)'
;MEAQKALQAGGMFSALAIPPDFPMSSRSSFDHMSRLDQSLGILSHGLLLQRKAFSDGVNTLMEKFPQMGGELHKIFGSPESPFKTVSDNILQYTCGKRAECIELRRKLLEPKDAHLAKLLTGIPPSSTALFEERLLAEFVRAHPSTVRPKPRNPPRLPPPASV
;
A
#
# COMPACT_ATOMS: atom_id res chain seq x y z
N MET A 1 -22.47 -8.91 -6.10
CA MET A 1 -21.60 -8.06 -5.27
C MET A 1 -21.46 -6.68 -5.90
N GLU A 2 -22.39 -5.77 -5.60
CA GLU A 2 -22.34 -4.38 -6.08
C GLU A 2 -21.50 -3.50 -5.14
N ALA A 3 -21.62 -3.69 -3.82
CA ALA A 3 -20.83 -2.99 -2.82
C ALA A 3 -19.32 -3.15 -3.03
N GLN A 4 -18.86 -4.37 -3.35
CA GLN A 4 -17.45 -4.62 -3.66
C GLN A 4 -17.00 -3.85 -4.91
N LYS A 5 -17.80 -3.84 -5.98
CA LYS A 5 -17.47 -3.10 -7.22
C LYS A 5 -17.38 -1.60 -6.97
N ALA A 6 -18.33 -1.04 -6.23
CA ALA A 6 -18.34 0.37 -5.88
C ALA A 6 -17.11 0.78 -5.07
N LEU A 7 -16.70 -0.04 -4.10
CA LEU A 7 -15.53 0.23 -3.26
C LEU A 7 -14.19 -0.03 -3.99
N GLN A 8 -14.16 -0.96 -4.95
CA GLN A 8 -12.95 -1.28 -5.74
C GLN A 8 -12.74 -0.37 -6.95
N ALA A 9 -13.72 0.46 -7.32
CA ALA A 9 -13.62 1.40 -8.44
C ALA A 9 -12.52 2.48 -8.27
N GLY A 10 -11.97 2.63 -7.06
CA GLY A 10 -11.00 3.67 -6.73
C GLY A 10 -9.61 3.54 -7.36
N GLY A 11 -9.27 2.42 -8.04
CA GLY A 11 -8.05 2.21 -8.85
C GLY A 11 -6.70 2.30 -8.10
N MET A 12 -6.40 3.48 -7.53
CA MET A 12 -5.24 3.84 -6.71
C MET A 12 -5.16 3.11 -5.34
N PHE A 13 -6.20 2.34 -5.01
CA PHE A 13 -6.34 1.63 -3.74
C PHE A 13 -6.09 0.13 -3.87
N SER A 14 -5.43 -0.28 -4.96
CA SER A 14 -4.89 -1.62 -5.14
C SER A 14 -3.60 -1.82 -4.33
N ALA A 15 -3.25 -3.08 -4.07
CA ALA A 15 -1.97 -3.39 -3.45
C ALA A 15 -0.84 -3.06 -4.44
N LEU A 16 0.22 -2.41 -3.94
CA LEU A 16 1.35 -2.04 -4.79
C LEU A 16 2.03 -3.29 -5.36
N ALA A 17 2.35 -3.26 -6.65
CA ALA A 17 2.98 -4.36 -7.37
C ALA A 17 4.43 -4.60 -6.93
N ILE A 18 4.88 -5.84 -7.12
CA ILE A 18 6.29 -6.23 -7.00
C ILE A 18 6.89 -6.32 -8.41
N PRO A 19 8.15 -5.91 -8.58
CA PRO A 19 8.95 -6.30 -9.74
C PRO A 19 9.01 -7.84 -9.88
N PRO A 20 8.75 -8.41 -11.07
CA PRO A 20 8.56 -9.85 -11.26
C PRO A 20 9.78 -10.73 -10.88
N ASP A 21 10.99 -10.16 -10.89
CA ASP A 21 12.24 -10.92 -10.71
C ASP A 21 12.84 -10.82 -9.30
N PHE A 22 12.19 -10.14 -8.34
CA PHE A 22 12.77 -9.94 -7.02
C PHE A 22 12.72 -11.22 -6.15
N PRO A 23 13.86 -11.65 -5.57
CA PRO A 23 13.89 -12.82 -4.71
C PRO A 23 13.14 -12.55 -3.39
N MET A 24 12.04 -13.27 -3.14
CA MET A 24 11.29 -13.20 -1.89
C MET A 24 11.74 -14.25 -0.88
N SER A 25 12.00 -13.80 0.36
CA SER A 25 12.35 -14.65 1.50
C SER A 25 11.18 -15.49 2.02
N SER A 26 9.96 -14.93 2.03
CA SER A 26 8.72 -15.61 2.46
C SER A 26 7.53 -15.19 1.59
N ARG A 27 7.10 -16.07 0.67
CA ARG A 27 5.93 -15.81 -0.18
C ARG A 27 4.63 -15.71 0.61
N SER A 28 4.45 -16.58 1.62
CA SER A 28 3.22 -16.58 2.42
C SER A 28 3.06 -15.27 3.20
N SER A 29 4.08 -14.82 3.92
CA SER A 29 4.04 -13.53 4.65
C SER A 29 3.77 -12.37 3.70
N PHE A 30 4.38 -12.39 2.53
CA PHE A 30 4.17 -11.37 1.51
C PHE A 30 2.71 -11.32 1.03
N ASP A 31 2.11 -12.48 0.70
CA ASP A 31 0.73 -12.55 0.21
C ASP A 31 -0.28 -12.06 1.25
N HIS A 32 -0.06 -12.38 2.54
CA HIS A 32 -0.90 -11.87 3.62
C HIS A 32 -0.81 -10.35 3.72
N MET A 33 0.40 -9.78 3.65
CA MET A 33 0.59 -8.33 3.65
C MET A 33 0.00 -7.67 2.40
N SER A 34 0.11 -8.29 1.23
CA SER A 34 -0.50 -7.77 0.00
C SER A 34 -2.02 -7.69 0.09
N ARG A 35 -2.68 -8.69 0.70
CA ARG A 35 -4.13 -8.68 0.94
C ARG A 35 -4.54 -7.63 1.98
N LEU A 36 -3.68 -7.40 2.98
CA LEU A 36 -3.90 -6.36 3.97
C LEU A 36 -3.79 -4.96 3.37
N ASP A 37 -2.74 -4.69 2.57
CA ASP A 37 -2.59 -3.45 1.80
C ASP A 37 -3.82 -3.20 0.91
N GLN A 38 -4.27 -4.22 0.18
CA GLN A 38 -5.49 -4.12 -0.62
C GLN A 38 -6.72 -3.78 0.22
N SER A 39 -6.92 -4.45 1.36
CA SER A 39 -8.05 -4.18 2.26
C SER A 39 -8.01 -2.76 2.81
N LEU A 40 -6.84 -2.29 3.25
CA LEU A 40 -6.64 -0.94 3.78
C LEU A 40 -6.79 0.13 2.71
N GLY A 41 -6.38 -0.15 1.47
CA GLY A 41 -6.66 0.67 0.31
C GLY A 41 -8.17 0.83 0.10
N ILE A 42 -8.89 -0.28 0.01
CA ILE A 42 -10.36 -0.28 -0.18
C ILE A 42 -11.06 0.48 0.96
N LEU A 43 -10.65 0.28 2.21
CA LEU A 43 -11.19 1.01 3.36
C LEU A 43 -10.93 2.51 3.27
N SER A 44 -9.71 2.92 2.88
CA SER A 44 -9.37 4.33 2.69
C SER A 44 -10.28 4.97 1.64
N HIS A 45 -10.50 4.29 0.51
CA HIS A 45 -11.44 4.74 -0.52
C HIS A 45 -12.88 4.85 -0.01
N GLY A 46 -13.36 3.82 0.69
CA GLY A 46 -14.71 3.80 1.25
C GLY A 46 -14.96 4.95 2.23
N LEU A 47 -13.98 5.26 3.09
CA LEU A 47 -14.06 6.40 4.02
C LEU A 47 -14.13 7.74 3.28
N LEU A 48 -13.38 7.90 2.19
CA LEU A 48 -13.45 9.11 1.37
C LEU A 48 -14.80 9.25 0.66
N LEU A 49 -15.34 8.16 0.12
CA LEU A 49 -16.68 8.14 -0.47
C LEU A 49 -17.76 8.47 0.57
N GLN A 50 -17.67 7.89 1.76
CA GLN A 50 -18.58 8.17 2.87
C GLN A 50 -18.55 9.65 3.25
N ARG A 51 -17.36 10.24 3.40
CA ARG A 51 -17.19 11.67 3.69
C ARG A 51 -17.79 12.56 2.61
N LYS A 52 -17.56 12.22 1.34
CA LYS A 52 -18.13 12.96 0.21
C LYS A 52 -19.65 12.92 0.26
N ALA A 53 -20.24 11.72 0.34
CA ALA A 53 -21.69 11.55 0.41
C ALA A 53 -22.32 12.27 1.61
N PHE A 54 -21.65 12.23 2.76
CA PHE A 54 -22.09 12.95 3.96
C PHE A 54 -22.04 14.48 3.75
N SER A 55 -20.94 15.00 3.20
CA SER A 55 -20.79 16.43 2.93
C SER A 55 -21.84 16.92 1.93
N ASP A 56 -22.09 16.16 0.87
CA ASP A 56 -23.12 16.45 -0.12
C ASP A 56 -24.53 16.47 0.53
N GLY A 57 -24.81 15.54 1.45
CA GLY A 57 -26.05 15.51 2.22
C GLY A 57 -26.22 16.70 3.17
N VAL A 58 -25.16 17.11 3.88
CA VAL A 58 -25.19 18.30 4.75
C VAL A 58 -25.37 19.57 3.93
N ASN A 59 -24.67 19.71 2.80
CA ASN A 59 -24.85 20.85 1.90
C ASN A 59 -26.29 20.94 1.39
N THR A 60 -26.89 19.81 1.01
CA THR A 60 -28.31 19.75 0.61
C THR A 60 -29.25 20.21 1.73
N LEU A 61 -28.95 19.87 2.98
CA LEU A 61 -29.74 20.34 4.13
C LEU A 61 -29.58 21.85 4.35
N MET A 62 -28.36 22.38 4.20
CA MET A 62 -28.09 23.81 4.32
C MET A 62 -28.81 24.62 3.23
N GLU A 63 -28.90 24.10 2.01
CA GLU A 63 -29.65 24.73 0.91
C GLU A 63 -31.16 24.74 1.18
N LYS A 64 -31.72 23.64 1.71
CA LYS A 64 -33.15 23.52 2.01
C LYS A 64 -33.57 24.28 3.25
N PHE A 65 -32.69 24.38 4.25
CA PHE A 65 -32.94 25.03 5.53
C PHE A 65 -31.80 25.99 5.89
N PRO A 66 -31.70 27.15 5.22
CA PRO A 66 -30.59 28.09 5.41
C PRO A 66 -30.42 28.55 6.87
N GLN A 67 -31.51 28.62 7.63
CA GLN A 67 -31.49 28.98 9.04
C GLN A 67 -30.69 28.01 9.92
N MET A 68 -30.53 26.76 9.50
CA MET A 68 -29.74 25.74 10.20
C MET A 68 -28.28 25.72 9.78
N GLY A 69 -27.89 26.50 8.76
CA GLY A 69 -26.58 26.41 8.13
C GLY A 69 -25.40 26.63 9.09
N GLY A 70 -25.52 27.62 9.98
CA GLY A 70 -24.50 27.91 10.98
C GLY A 70 -24.29 26.76 11.97
N GLU A 71 -25.37 26.19 12.50
CA GLU A 71 -25.30 25.05 13.43
C GLU A 71 -24.81 23.77 12.75
N LEU A 72 -25.28 23.48 11.54
CA LEU A 72 -24.79 22.33 10.77
C LEU A 72 -23.29 22.43 10.48
N HIS A 73 -22.81 23.60 10.09
CA HIS A 73 -21.39 23.83 9.89
C HIS A 73 -20.60 23.66 11.18
N LYS A 74 -21.09 24.18 12.31
CA LYS A 74 -20.43 24.02 13.62
C LYS A 74 -20.37 22.54 14.07
N ILE A 75 -21.43 21.77 13.86
CA ILE A 75 -21.52 20.38 14.32
C ILE A 75 -20.72 19.42 13.42
N PHE A 76 -20.66 19.68 12.11
CA PHE A 76 -20.14 18.71 11.14
C PHE A 76 -19.02 19.22 10.24
N GLY A 77 -18.92 20.54 10.03
CA GLY A 77 -18.00 21.17 9.09
C GLY A 77 -16.77 21.82 9.74
N SER A 78 -16.86 22.22 11.01
CA SER A 78 -15.72 22.80 11.74
C SER A 78 -14.61 21.75 11.93
N PRO A 79 -13.33 22.14 11.76
CA PRO A 79 -12.19 21.27 12.03
C PRO A 79 -12.19 20.67 13.44
N GLU A 80 -12.67 21.44 14.42
CA GLU A 80 -12.76 21.07 15.83
C GLU A 80 -14.00 20.22 16.15
N SER A 81 -14.89 20.02 15.17
CA SER A 81 -16.08 19.21 15.41
C SER A 81 -15.70 17.76 15.75
N PRO A 82 -16.41 17.12 16.70
CA PRO A 82 -16.15 15.73 17.04
C PRO A 82 -16.29 14.79 15.85
N PHE A 83 -17.24 15.07 14.94
CA PHE A 83 -17.43 14.30 13.72
C PHE A 83 -16.19 14.37 12.81
N LYS A 84 -15.70 15.59 12.52
CA LYS A 84 -14.54 15.76 11.64
C LYS A 84 -13.28 15.15 12.26
N THR A 85 -13.08 15.37 13.55
CA THR A 85 -11.97 14.81 14.32
C THR A 85 -11.95 13.28 14.27
N VAL A 86 -13.07 12.62 14.59
CA VAL A 86 -13.16 11.15 14.56
C VAL A 86 -12.98 10.63 13.14
N SER A 87 -13.61 11.26 12.16
CA SER A 87 -13.45 10.87 10.76
C SER A 87 -11.98 10.94 10.35
N ASP A 88 -11.29 12.04 10.67
CA ASP A 88 -9.86 12.27 10.34
C ASP A 88 -8.95 11.27 11.01
N ASN A 89 -9.18 10.97 12.29
CA ASN A 89 -8.43 9.95 13.00
C ASN A 89 -8.56 8.56 12.35
N ILE A 90 -9.77 8.16 11.93
CA ILE A 90 -9.99 6.86 11.29
C ILE A 90 -9.29 6.79 9.93
N LEU A 91 -9.40 7.85 9.13
CA LEU A 91 -8.73 7.90 7.81
C LEU A 91 -7.21 7.88 7.98
N GLN A 92 -6.67 8.71 8.88
CA GLN A 92 -5.24 8.77 9.16
C GLN A 92 -4.71 7.44 9.69
N TYR A 93 -5.42 6.80 10.62
CA TYR A 93 -5.05 5.47 11.12
C TYR A 93 -5.01 4.44 9.98
N THR A 94 -6.04 4.41 9.13
CA THR A 94 -6.12 3.47 8.00
C THR A 94 -4.97 3.69 7.01
N CYS A 95 -4.72 4.95 6.63
CA CYS A 95 -3.60 5.30 5.75
C CYS A 95 -2.24 4.98 6.40
N GLY A 96 -2.08 5.24 7.70
CA GLY A 96 -0.89 4.90 8.47
C GLY A 96 -0.63 3.40 8.49
N LYS A 97 -1.65 2.58 8.74
CA LYS A 97 -1.53 1.11 8.66
C LYS A 97 -1.20 0.62 7.26
N ARG A 98 -1.71 1.28 6.21
CA ARG A 98 -1.34 0.95 4.84
C ARG A 98 0.14 1.25 4.59
N ALA A 99 0.63 2.40 5.04
CA ALA A 99 2.03 2.78 4.94
C ALA A 99 2.95 1.79 5.69
N GLU A 100 2.62 1.40 6.92
CA GLU A 100 3.33 0.35 7.67
C GLU A 100 3.39 -0.96 6.89
N CYS A 101 2.28 -1.37 6.27
CA CYS A 101 2.21 -2.59 5.47
C CYS A 101 3.12 -2.53 4.24
N ILE A 102 3.12 -1.40 3.52
CA ILE A 102 4.01 -1.16 2.39
C ILE A 102 5.48 -1.22 2.83
N GLU A 103 5.83 -0.61 3.96
CA GLU A 103 7.19 -0.64 4.50
C GLU A 103 7.62 -2.08 4.85
N LEU A 104 6.77 -2.86 5.52
CA LEU A 104 7.05 -4.25 5.85
C LEU A 104 7.21 -5.11 4.59
N ARG A 105 6.37 -4.90 3.56
CA ARG A 105 6.50 -5.59 2.27
C ARG A 105 7.83 -5.27 1.59
N ARG A 106 8.29 -4.02 1.67
CA ARG A 106 9.61 -3.60 1.14
C ARG A 106 10.76 -4.25 1.91
N LYS A 107 10.69 -4.33 3.25
CA LYS A 107 11.69 -5.02 4.08
C LYS A 107 11.85 -6.49 3.73
N LEU A 108 10.77 -7.19 3.36
CA LEU A 108 10.82 -8.58 2.92
C LEU A 108 11.58 -8.79 1.60
N LEU A 109 11.83 -7.72 0.85
CA LEU A 109 12.54 -7.69 -0.44
C LEU A 109 13.98 -7.18 -0.29
N GLU A 110 14.42 -6.82 0.92
CA GLU A 110 15.78 -6.33 1.13
C GLU A 110 16.84 -7.42 0.86
N PRO A 111 17.92 -7.08 0.13
CA PRO A 111 19.05 -7.99 -0.04
C PRO A 111 19.76 -8.21 1.30
N LYS A 112 20.49 -9.33 1.40
CA LYS A 112 21.29 -9.65 2.61
C LYS A 112 22.41 -8.65 2.86
N ASP A 113 22.90 -7.99 1.81
CA ASP A 113 23.93 -6.98 1.91
C ASP A 113 23.34 -5.67 2.45
N ALA A 114 23.84 -5.21 3.59
CA ALA A 114 23.31 -4.03 4.29
C ALA A 114 23.48 -2.71 3.52
N HIS A 115 24.54 -2.59 2.72
CA HIS A 115 24.74 -1.39 1.89
C HIS A 115 23.70 -1.35 0.77
N LEU A 116 23.49 -2.49 0.09
CA LEU A 116 22.49 -2.61 -0.96
C LEU A 116 21.06 -2.47 -0.42
N ALA A 117 20.79 -2.97 0.79
CA ALA A 117 19.51 -2.77 1.47
C ALA A 117 19.24 -1.28 1.72
N LYS A 118 20.24 -0.52 2.21
CA LYS A 118 20.10 0.92 2.41
C LYS A 118 19.81 1.67 1.10
N LEU A 119 20.50 1.31 0.02
CA LEU A 119 20.26 1.91 -1.31
C LEU A 119 18.86 1.61 -1.83
N LEU A 120 18.41 0.34 -1.72
CA LEU A 120 17.07 -0.08 -2.15
C LEU A 120 15.97 0.60 -1.32
N THR A 121 16.14 0.70 -0.01
CA THR A 121 15.18 1.36 0.90
C THR A 121 15.09 2.86 0.64
N GLY A 122 16.14 3.47 0.08
CA GLY A 122 16.11 4.86 -0.39
C GLY A 122 15.22 5.10 -1.62
N ILE A 123 14.83 4.05 -2.36
CA ILE A 123 13.94 4.19 -3.52
C ILE A 123 12.50 4.31 -3.02
N PRO A 124 11.79 5.44 -3.21
CA PRO A 124 10.42 5.60 -2.72
C PRO A 124 9.44 4.65 -3.43
N PRO A 125 8.25 4.36 -2.87
CA PRO A 125 7.19 3.68 -3.61
C PRO A 125 6.61 4.61 -4.69
N SER A 126 6.04 4.03 -5.74
CA SER A 126 5.22 4.77 -6.73
C SER A 126 3.73 4.60 -6.43
N SER A 127 2.87 5.16 -7.29
CA SER A 127 1.42 4.96 -7.20
C SER A 127 0.99 3.53 -7.54
N THR A 128 1.85 2.74 -8.19
CA THR A 128 1.54 1.41 -8.72
C THR A 128 2.45 0.31 -8.20
N ALA A 129 3.66 0.64 -7.74
CA ALA A 129 4.67 -0.33 -7.34
C ALA A 129 5.33 -0.01 -5.98
N LEU A 130 5.84 -1.04 -5.31
CA LEU A 130 6.52 -0.91 -4.01
C LEU A 130 7.80 -0.06 -4.07
N PHE A 131 8.36 0.10 -5.27
CA PHE A 131 9.52 0.93 -5.57
C PHE A 131 9.24 1.67 -6.87
N GLU A 132 9.68 2.91 -6.96
CA GLU A 132 9.64 3.69 -8.19
C GLU A 132 10.42 2.96 -9.28
N GLU A 133 9.72 2.70 -10.37
CA GLU A 133 10.10 1.73 -11.38
C GLU A 133 11.42 2.12 -12.09
N ARG A 134 11.62 3.41 -12.36
CA ARG A 134 12.84 3.91 -13.04
C ARG A 134 14.07 3.78 -12.14
N LEU A 135 13.98 4.27 -10.91
CA LEU A 135 15.06 4.22 -9.92
C LEU A 135 15.41 2.77 -9.56
N LEU A 136 14.41 1.90 -9.48
CA LEU A 136 14.66 0.48 -9.27
C LEU A 136 15.39 -0.15 -10.47
N ALA A 137 15.00 0.17 -11.70
CA ALA A 137 15.68 -0.34 -12.88
C ALA A 137 17.15 0.10 -12.94
N GLU A 138 17.46 1.33 -12.51
CA GLU A 138 18.82 1.84 -12.36
C GLU A 138 19.60 1.07 -11.28
N PHE A 139 18.98 0.84 -10.12
CA PHE A 139 19.58 0.05 -9.03
C PHE A 139 19.92 -1.38 -9.47
N VAL A 140 18.99 -2.07 -10.15
CA VAL A 140 19.18 -3.44 -10.64
C VAL A 140 20.29 -3.50 -11.70
N ARG A 141 20.37 -2.50 -12.58
CA ARG A 141 21.44 -2.39 -13.59
C ARG A 141 22.82 -2.24 -12.95
N ALA A 142 22.92 -1.45 -11.89
CA ALA A 142 24.15 -1.27 -11.13
C ALA A 142 24.52 -2.51 -10.27
N HIS A 143 23.53 -3.30 -9.83
CA HIS A 143 23.72 -4.41 -8.89
C HIS A 143 23.00 -5.71 -9.32
N PRO A 144 23.35 -6.31 -10.47
CA PRO A 144 22.61 -7.43 -11.06
C PRO A 144 22.59 -8.72 -10.22
N SER A 145 23.54 -8.87 -9.28
CA SER A 145 23.62 -10.01 -8.35
C SER A 145 22.52 -10.02 -7.28
N THR A 146 21.79 -8.90 -7.09
CA THR A 146 20.71 -8.78 -6.10
C THR A 146 19.39 -9.42 -6.55
N VAL A 147 19.17 -9.53 -7.86
CA VAL A 147 17.90 -10.01 -8.45
C VAL A 147 18.01 -11.44 -8.97
N ARG A 148 19.23 -11.91 -9.29
CA ARG A 148 19.42 -13.27 -9.79
C ARG A 148 19.45 -14.29 -8.65
N PRO A 149 18.64 -15.36 -8.71
CA PRO A 149 18.82 -16.51 -7.84
C PRO A 149 20.26 -17.04 -8.01
N LYS A 150 20.93 -17.34 -6.90
CA LYS A 150 22.21 -18.07 -6.94
C LYS A 150 21.99 -19.35 -7.76
N PRO A 151 22.82 -19.67 -8.77
CA PRO A 151 22.67 -20.93 -9.49
C PRO A 151 22.69 -22.07 -8.47
N ARG A 152 21.68 -22.94 -8.51
CA ARG A 152 21.67 -24.18 -7.72
C ARG A 152 22.97 -24.91 -8.05
N ASN A 153 23.71 -25.34 -7.02
CA ASN A 153 24.92 -26.13 -7.19
C ASN A 153 24.71 -27.21 -8.26
N PRO A 154 25.67 -27.45 -9.17
CA PRO A 154 25.55 -28.52 -10.15
C PRO A 154 25.31 -29.84 -9.40
N PRO A 155 24.52 -30.77 -9.98
CA PRO A 155 24.27 -32.06 -9.35
C PRO A 155 25.60 -32.71 -8.99
N ARG A 156 25.74 -33.15 -7.72
CA ARG A 156 26.90 -33.94 -7.31
C ARG A 156 26.97 -35.17 -8.20
N LEU A 157 28.00 -35.26 -9.02
CA LEU A 157 28.28 -36.48 -9.78
C LEU A 157 28.44 -37.63 -8.78
N PRO A 158 27.82 -38.80 -9.02
CA PRO A 158 28.03 -39.96 -8.17
C PRO A 158 29.51 -40.33 -8.17
N PRO A 159 30.04 -40.84 -7.04
CA PRO A 159 31.43 -41.26 -6.98
C PRO A 159 31.71 -42.34 -8.03
N PRO A 160 32.93 -42.37 -8.61
CA PRO A 160 33.29 -43.39 -9.59
C PRO A 160 33.18 -44.77 -8.95
N ALA A 161 32.56 -45.71 -9.67
CA ALA A 161 32.47 -47.10 -9.24
C ALA A 161 33.87 -47.66 -9.04
N SER A 162 34.17 -48.12 -7.82
CA SER A 162 35.39 -48.86 -7.53
C SER A 162 35.38 -50.16 -8.35
N VAL A 163 36.40 -50.35 -9.18
CA VAL A 163 36.68 -51.59 -9.93
C VAL A 163 37.42 -52.56 -9.03
#